data_AF-A0A661H6K8-F1
#
_entry.id   AF-A0A661H6K8-F1
#
_cell.length_a   1.000
_cell.length_b   1.000
_cell.length_c   1.000
_cell.angle_alpha   90.00
_cell.angle_beta   90.00
_cell.angle_gamma   90.00
#
_symmetry.space_group_name_H-M   'P 1'
#
loop_
_entity.id
_entity.type
_entity.pdbx_description
1 polymer ?
#
loop_
_entity_poly.entity_id
_entity_poly.type
_entity_poly.pdbx_seq_one_letter_code
_entity_poly.pdbx_strand_id
1 'polypeptide(L)'
;NVLRDLRFAVHYMYTNESTIRDNHSRGNHVGYALMYSSGLYIHNNVSDQDRDRGLFLNYANDSVISGNRIIGAEKCFFMYNANMNQVSDNYFSGCDIGIHFTAGSQGNEVHGNAFIENRTQVKYVGTRYIEWSLDGRGNYWSDNPAFDLDDNGIADQPYRPNDMVDQLVWRHPLAKLLLNSPAMQVLRWAQSEFPSLHPGGVTDSAPLMSFDHAGDKRDG
;
A
#
# COMPACT_ATOMS: atom_id res chain seq x y z
N ASN A 1 -14.40 13.81 -13.39
CA ASN A 1 -13.66 14.95 -14.02
C ASN A 1 -12.30 14.48 -14.50
N VAL A 2 -11.64 15.17 -15.45
CA VAL A 2 -10.24 14.91 -15.84
C VAL A 2 -9.37 16.12 -15.52
N LEU A 3 -8.26 15.94 -14.81
CA LEU A 3 -7.37 16.99 -14.33
C LEU A 3 -5.91 16.68 -14.74
N ARG A 4 -5.23 17.63 -15.36
CA ARG A 4 -3.88 17.45 -15.93
C ARG A 4 -3.08 18.75 -15.93
N ASP A 5 -1.76 18.64 -16.03
CA ASP A 5 -0.81 19.76 -16.11
C ASP A 5 -0.83 20.68 -14.87
N LEU A 6 -1.12 20.11 -13.70
CA LEU A 6 -1.22 20.81 -12.41
C LEU A 6 -0.15 20.34 -11.41
N ARG A 7 0.08 21.20 -10.42
CA ARG A 7 0.84 20.79 -9.22
C ARG A 7 0.06 19.80 -8.36
N PHE A 8 -1.24 20.02 -8.19
CA PHE A 8 -2.15 19.13 -7.48
C PHE A 8 -3.44 19.04 -8.30
N ALA A 9 -3.93 17.84 -8.62
CA ALA A 9 -5.25 17.73 -9.25
C ALA A 9 -6.36 18.05 -8.23
N VAL A 10 -6.34 17.39 -7.07
CA VAL A 10 -7.23 17.71 -5.95
C VAL A 10 -6.38 18.01 -4.72
N HIS A 11 -6.66 19.15 -4.08
CA HIS A 11 -5.96 19.58 -2.88
C HIS A 11 -6.96 20.02 -1.80
N TYR A 12 -7.07 19.23 -0.73
CA TYR A 12 -7.89 19.53 0.45
C TYR A 12 -7.02 19.92 1.63
N MET A 13 -7.47 20.96 2.34
CA MET A 13 -6.88 21.45 3.58
C MET A 13 -8.03 21.76 4.54
N TYR A 14 -8.05 21.12 5.72
CA TYR A 14 -9.07 21.39 6.74
C TYR A 14 -10.52 21.20 6.25
N THR A 15 -10.75 20.16 5.44
CA THR A 15 -12.04 19.90 4.80
C THR A 15 -12.57 18.55 5.28
N ASN A 16 -13.59 18.57 6.14
CA ASN A 16 -14.13 17.34 6.75
C ASN A 16 -15.39 16.85 6.04
N GLU A 17 -15.77 15.59 6.29
CA GLU A 17 -17.07 15.01 5.90
C GLU A 17 -17.41 15.23 4.42
N SER A 18 -16.41 14.99 3.57
CA SER A 18 -16.46 15.35 2.15
C SER A 18 -16.16 14.17 1.25
N THR A 19 -16.72 14.18 0.04
CA THR A 19 -16.58 13.10 -0.93
C THR A 19 -15.72 13.51 -2.10
N ILE A 20 -14.71 12.70 -2.42
CA ILE A 20 -13.87 12.81 -3.61
C ILE A 20 -14.13 11.55 -4.43
N ARG A 21 -14.76 11.69 -5.59
CA ARG A 21 -15.14 10.53 -6.39
C ARG A 21 -15.14 10.72 -7.88
N ASP A 22 -14.92 9.62 -8.60
CA ASP A 22 -15.05 9.52 -10.06
C ASP A 22 -14.22 10.61 -10.80
N ASN A 23 -13.04 10.92 -10.25
CA ASN A 23 -12.08 11.84 -10.87
C ASN A 23 -10.93 11.07 -11.51
N HIS A 24 -10.29 11.69 -12.49
CA HIS A 24 -9.14 11.16 -13.19
C HIS A 24 -8.06 12.24 -13.21
N SER A 25 -7.04 12.06 -12.38
CA SER A 25 -5.81 12.84 -12.37
C SER A 25 -4.80 12.20 -13.33
N ARG A 26 -4.17 12.99 -14.20
CA ARG A 26 -3.19 12.49 -15.16
C ARG A 26 -1.99 13.40 -15.32
N GLY A 27 -0.78 12.86 -15.11
CA GLY A 27 0.48 13.55 -15.38
C GLY A 27 0.75 14.79 -14.52
N ASN A 28 0.10 14.92 -13.36
CA ASN A 28 0.30 16.01 -12.42
C ASN A 28 1.51 15.72 -11.51
N HIS A 29 1.93 16.69 -10.69
CA HIS A 29 2.95 16.39 -9.69
C HIS A 29 2.41 15.48 -8.58
N VAL A 30 1.19 15.77 -8.13
CA VAL A 30 0.45 14.96 -7.14
C VAL A 30 -1.00 14.87 -7.58
N GLY A 31 -1.57 13.66 -7.55
CA GLY A 31 -2.98 13.46 -7.89
C GLY A 31 -3.91 14.01 -6.84
N TYR A 32 -3.96 13.36 -5.69
CA TYR A 32 -4.88 13.70 -4.60
C TYR A 32 -4.06 14.01 -3.33
N ALA A 33 -3.98 15.28 -2.95
CA ALA A 33 -3.35 15.72 -1.71
C ALA A 33 -4.43 16.13 -0.70
N LEU A 34 -4.66 15.30 0.32
CA LEU A 34 -5.73 15.48 1.29
C LEU A 34 -5.13 15.62 2.68
N MET A 35 -5.34 16.79 3.29
CA MET A 35 -4.55 17.21 4.45
C MET A 35 -5.44 17.77 5.55
N TYR A 36 -5.09 17.46 6.80
CA TYR A 36 -5.72 17.99 8.02
C TYR A 36 -7.24 17.84 8.04
N SER A 37 -7.73 16.68 7.63
CA SER A 37 -9.15 16.44 7.32
C SER A 37 -9.63 15.16 8.00
N SER A 38 -10.94 15.02 8.24
CA SER A 38 -11.52 13.79 8.81
C SER A 38 -12.84 13.43 8.14
N GLY A 39 -13.19 12.15 8.11
CA GLY A 39 -14.46 11.68 7.54
C GLY A 39 -14.53 11.80 6.01
N LEU A 40 -13.42 11.63 5.30
CA LEU A 40 -13.42 11.69 3.83
C LEU A 40 -13.89 10.38 3.21
N TYR A 41 -14.72 10.48 2.17
CA TYR A 41 -15.08 9.35 1.31
C TYR A 41 -14.37 9.50 -0.04
N ILE A 42 -13.27 8.76 -0.22
CA ILE A 42 -12.38 8.85 -1.37
C ILE A 42 -12.58 7.58 -2.19
N HIS A 43 -13.39 7.64 -3.24
CA HIS A 43 -13.78 6.44 -3.96
C HIS A 43 -13.73 6.53 -5.48
N ASN A 44 -13.35 5.43 -6.13
CA ASN A 44 -13.35 5.28 -7.59
C ASN A 44 -12.61 6.40 -8.34
N ASN A 45 -11.56 6.97 -7.73
CA ASN A 45 -10.71 7.93 -8.40
C ASN A 45 -9.55 7.23 -9.11
N VAL A 46 -9.09 7.83 -10.19
CA VAL A 46 -7.92 7.39 -10.95
C VAL A 46 -6.81 8.42 -10.81
N SER A 47 -5.61 7.95 -10.51
CA SER A 47 -4.34 8.68 -10.65
C SER A 47 -3.50 7.94 -11.68
N ASP A 48 -3.20 8.58 -12.80
CA ASP A 48 -2.49 8.00 -13.93
C ASP A 48 -1.20 8.78 -14.21
N GLN A 49 -0.06 8.17 -13.90
CA GLN A 49 1.28 8.74 -14.12
C GLN A 49 1.50 10.09 -13.41
N ASP A 50 0.93 10.26 -12.21
CA ASP A 50 1.23 11.42 -11.36
C ASP A 50 2.62 11.26 -10.73
N ARG A 51 3.47 12.28 -10.85
CA ARG A 51 4.93 12.16 -10.68
C ARG A 51 5.36 11.71 -9.29
N ASP A 52 4.97 12.46 -8.25
CA ASP A 52 5.48 12.26 -6.89
C ASP A 52 4.57 11.33 -6.08
N ARG A 53 3.25 11.55 -6.12
CA ARG A 53 2.28 10.85 -5.29
C ARG A 53 0.94 10.75 -6.01
N GLY A 54 0.40 9.54 -6.11
CA GLY A 54 -0.95 9.37 -6.65
C GLY A 54 -2.01 9.80 -5.63
N LEU A 55 -1.95 9.23 -4.43
CA LEU A 55 -2.76 9.62 -3.28
C LEU A 55 -1.87 9.96 -2.09
N PHE A 56 -2.12 11.10 -1.45
CA PHE A 56 -1.37 11.58 -0.29
C PHE A 56 -2.31 12.02 0.82
N LEU A 57 -2.23 11.32 1.96
CA LEU A 57 -2.91 11.68 3.20
C LEU A 57 -1.91 12.23 4.21
N ASN A 58 -2.19 13.43 4.74
CA ASN A 58 -1.38 14.05 5.78
C ASN A 58 -2.27 14.55 6.92
N TYR A 59 -2.19 13.96 8.11
CA TYR A 59 -3.16 14.24 9.18
C TYR A 59 -4.61 14.09 8.67
N ALA A 60 -4.87 13.05 7.87
CA ALA A 60 -6.21 12.70 7.42
C ALA A 60 -6.67 11.45 8.16
N ASN A 61 -7.82 11.52 8.84
CA ASN A 61 -8.27 10.48 9.76
C ASN A 61 -9.70 10.04 9.50
N ASP A 62 -10.09 8.90 10.05
CA ASP A 62 -11.47 8.40 10.06
C ASP A 62 -12.12 8.41 8.66
N SER A 63 -11.31 8.13 7.63
CA SER A 63 -11.70 8.24 6.23
C SER A 63 -11.74 6.88 5.56
N VAL A 64 -12.55 6.77 4.51
CA VAL A 64 -12.68 5.56 3.69
C VAL A 64 -12.07 5.82 2.32
N ILE A 65 -11.12 4.98 1.95
CA ILE A 65 -10.37 5.01 0.70
C ILE A 65 -10.64 3.69 0.00
N SER A 66 -11.52 3.70 -1.00
CA SER A 66 -11.95 2.46 -1.65
C SER A 66 -12.11 2.53 -3.16
N GLY A 67 -11.80 1.43 -3.87
CA GLY A 67 -12.00 1.35 -5.32
C GLY A 67 -11.13 2.30 -6.15
N ASN A 68 -10.14 2.97 -5.54
CA ASN A 68 -9.28 3.90 -6.27
C ASN A 68 -8.21 3.14 -7.06
N ARG A 69 -7.83 3.68 -8.21
CA ARG A 69 -6.79 3.13 -9.08
C ARG A 69 -5.65 4.11 -9.21
N ILE A 70 -4.49 3.72 -8.71
CA ILE A 70 -3.26 4.50 -8.79
C ILE A 70 -2.25 3.74 -9.64
N ILE A 71 -1.84 4.35 -10.75
CA ILE A 71 -0.99 3.73 -11.77
C ILE A 71 0.21 4.63 -12.00
N GLY A 72 1.41 4.17 -11.68
CA GLY A 72 2.66 4.89 -11.95
C GLY A 72 2.81 6.19 -11.15
N ALA A 73 3.64 6.14 -10.11
CA ALA A 73 4.06 7.30 -9.32
C ALA A 73 5.31 6.92 -8.51
N GLU A 74 6.05 7.90 -7.98
CA GLU A 74 7.09 7.60 -6.98
C GLU A 74 6.45 6.89 -5.75
N LYS A 75 5.25 7.31 -5.35
CA LYS A 75 4.46 6.63 -4.30
C LYS A 75 3.01 6.55 -4.75
N CYS A 76 2.48 5.35 -4.93
CA CYS A 76 1.08 5.14 -5.25
C CYS A 76 0.21 5.75 -4.15
N PHE A 77 0.44 5.36 -2.90
CA PHE A 77 -0.27 5.92 -1.76
C PHE A 77 0.70 6.23 -0.60
N PHE A 78 0.68 7.48 -0.15
CA PHE A 78 1.51 7.95 0.97
C PHE A 78 0.64 8.43 2.15
N MET A 79 0.86 7.83 3.31
CA MET A 79 0.19 8.19 4.57
C MET A 79 1.20 8.77 5.57
N TYR A 80 0.97 10.00 5.97
CA TYR A 80 1.76 10.69 6.99
C TYR A 80 0.86 11.10 8.15
N ASN A 81 1.07 10.47 9.30
CA ASN A 81 0.23 10.64 10.49
C ASN A 81 -1.29 10.59 10.17
N ALA A 82 -1.68 9.59 9.38
CA ALA A 82 -3.07 9.37 8.98
C ALA A 82 -3.60 8.14 9.74
N ASN A 83 -4.70 8.28 10.47
CA ASN A 83 -5.12 7.32 11.48
C ASN A 83 -6.58 6.90 11.31
N MET A 84 -6.91 5.69 11.77
CA MET A 84 -8.29 5.17 11.76
C MET A 84 -8.97 5.17 10.38
N ASN A 85 -8.18 5.03 9.31
CA ASN A 85 -8.72 4.99 7.95
C ASN A 85 -8.98 3.55 7.49
N GLN A 86 -9.99 3.37 6.65
CA GLN A 86 -10.26 2.12 5.96
C GLN A 86 -9.74 2.23 4.52
N VAL A 87 -8.83 1.34 4.15
CA VAL A 87 -8.19 1.29 2.84
C VAL A 87 -8.50 -0.07 2.22
N SER A 88 -9.50 -0.10 1.35
CA SER A 88 -10.00 -1.37 0.82
C SER A 88 -10.26 -1.36 -0.68
N ASP A 89 -10.04 -2.50 -1.33
CA ASP A 89 -10.37 -2.71 -2.75
C ASP A 89 -9.75 -1.66 -3.70
N ASN A 90 -8.59 -1.10 -3.35
CA ASN A 90 -7.83 -0.20 -4.21
C ASN A 90 -6.82 -0.98 -5.07
N TYR A 91 -6.47 -0.40 -6.21
CA TYR A 91 -5.49 -0.94 -7.15
C TYR A 91 -4.25 -0.03 -7.19
N PHE A 92 -3.11 -0.51 -6.69
CA PHE A 92 -1.84 0.21 -6.64
C PHE A 92 -0.82 -0.48 -7.55
N SER A 93 -0.45 0.14 -8.66
CA SER A 93 0.35 -0.54 -9.67
C SER A 93 1.45 0.30 -10.33
N GLY A 94 2.58 -0.35 -10.61
CA GLY A 94 3.69 0.22 -11.37
C GLY A 94 4.35 1.42 -10.69
N CYS A 95 4.22 1.55 -9.37
CA CYS A 95 4.84 2.61 -8.59
C CYS A 95 6.22 2.20 -8.06
N ASP A 96 7.09 3.19 -7.78
CA ASP A 96 8.35 2.90 -7.06
C ASP A 96 8.06 2.33 -5.66
N ILE A 97 7.01 2.86 -5.00
CA ILE A 97 6.47 2.34 -3.75
C ILE A 97 4.95 2.23 -3.86
N GLY A 98 4.38 1.05 -3.56
CA GLY A 98 2.93 0.83 -3.52
C GLY A 98 2.26 1.65 -2.41
N ILE A 99 2.53 1.31 -1.14
CA ILE A 99 2.15 2.15 0.01
C ILE A 99 3.39 2.53 0.81
N HIS A 100 3.53 3.83 1.11
CA HIS A 100 4.45 4.33 2.13
C HIS A 100 3.64 4.86 3.31
N PHE A 101 3.99 4.46 4.53
CA PHE A 101 3.37 5.05 5.71
C PHE A 101 4.33 5.21 6.88
N THR A 102 4.18 6.33 7.59
CA THR A 102 5.11 6.80 8.62
C THR A 102 4.43 7.76 9.61
N ALA A 103 5.23 8.36 10.49
CA ALA A 103 4.85 9.41 11.44
C ALA A 103 3.68 9.01 12.35
N GLY A 104 3.67 7.74 12.77
CA GLY A 104 2.68 7.26 13.72
C GLY A 104 1.30 6.95 13.14
N SER A 105 1.15 6.85 11.82
CA SER A 105 -0.10 6.40 11.16
C SER A 105 -0.55 5.05 11.76
N GLN A 106 -1.67 5.04 12.47
CA GLN A 106 -2.14 3.95 13.33
C GLN A 106 -3.64 3.67 13.19
N GLY A 107 -4.03 2.44 13.51
CA GLY A 107 -5.43 2.02 13.52
C GLY A 107 -6.06 2.00 12.13
N ASN A 108 -5.27 2.01 11.07
CA ASN A 108 -5.78 1.89 9.70
C ASN A 108 -6.04 0.42 9.37
N GLU A 109 -7.19 0.15 8.79
CA GLU A 109 -7.57 -1.16 8.27
C GLU A 109 -7.20 -1.20 6.79
N VAL A 110 -6.37 -2.17 6.39
CA VAL A 110 -5.87 -2.29 5.02
C VAL A 110 -6.09 -3.72 4.54
N HIS A 111 -7.07 -3.93 3.67
CA HIS A 111 -7.45 -5.26 3.19
C HIS A 111 -8.12 -5.20 1.81
N GLY A 112 -8.11 -6.29 1.06
CA GLY A 112 -8.76 -6.39 -0.25
C GLY A 112 -8.10 -5.57 -1.37
N ASN A 113 -6.97 -4.91 -1.11
CA ASN A 113 -6.28 -4.12 -2.13
C ASN A 113 -5.45 -5.03 -3.05
N ALA A 114 -5.11 -4.53 -4.24
CA ALA A 114 -4.23 -5.18 -5.19
C ALA A 114 -2.94 -4.37 -5.34
N PHE A 115 -1.80 -4.99 -5.05
CA PHE A 115 -0.46 -4.42 -5.16
C PHE A 115 0.29 -5.07 -6.31
N ILE A 116 0.33 -4.38 -7.46
CA ILE A 116 0.72 -4.98 -8.74
C ILE A 116 2.00 -4.34 -9.29
N GLU A 117 3.07 -5.12 -9.36
CA GLU A 117 4.34 -4.71 -10.01
C GLU A 117 4.91 -3.39 -9.47
N ASN A 118 4.69 -3.10 -8.18
CA ASN A 118 5.41 -2.00 -7.54
C ASN A 118 6.84 -2.46 -7.22
N ARG A 119 7.81 -1.56 -7.38
CA ARG A 119 9.22 -1.90 -7.10
C ARG A 119 9.45 -2.25 -5.62
N THR A 120 8.71 -1.60 -4.73
CA THR A 120 8.61 -1.92 -3.31
C THR A 120 7.12 -1.91 -2.96
N GLN A 121 6.55 -3.04 -2.55
CA GLN A 121 5.11 -3.09 -2.25
C GLN A 121 4.74 -2.18 -1.08
N VAL A 122 5.46 -2.31 0.03
CA VAL A 122 5.21 -1.53 1.25
C VAL A 122 6.49 -0.94 1.79
N LYS A 123 6.46 0.36 2.11
CA LYS A 123 7.46 1.02 2.92
C LYS A 123 6.83 1.47 4.24
N TYR A 124 7.12 0.75 5.31
CA TYR A 124 6.72 1.15 6.66
C TYR A 124 7.90 1.71 7.43
N VAL A 125 7.70 2.84 8.08
CA VAL A 125 8.67 3.42 9.03
C VAL A 125 8.01 3.51 10.40
N GLY A 126 8.23 2.48 11.22
CA GLY A 126 7.77 2.40 12.60
C GLY A 126 8.23 1.10 13.25
N THR A 127 7.81 0.87 14.50
CA THR A 127 8.29 -0.24 15.32
C THR A 127 7.22 -1.26 15.73
N ARG A 128 6.01 -1.13 15.19
CA ARG A 128 4.85 -1.96 15.58
C ARG A 128 4.59 -3.06 14.57
N TYR A 129 3.99 -4.15 15.05
CA TYR A 129 3.36 -5.13 14.18
C TYR A 129 1.99 -4.63 13.76
N ILE A 130 1.69 -4.77 12.47
CA ILE A 130 0.46 -4.30 11.85
C ILE A 130 -0.10 -5.43 11.01
N GLU A 131 -1.34 -5.80 11.28
CA GLU A 131 -2.07 -6.79 10.50
C GLU A 131 -2.82 -6.10 9.36
N TRP A 132 -2.59 -6.55 8.13
CA TRP A 132 -3.24 -6.09 6.90
C TRP A 132 -4.13 -7.19 6.31
N SER A 133 -4.90 -7.82 7.18
CA SER A 133 -6.07 -8.62 6.84
C SER A 133 -7.19 -8.33 7.84
N LEU A 134 -8.43 -8.47 7.40
CA LEU A 134 -9.62 -8.28 8.22
C LEU A 134 -10.58 -9.44 7.96
N ASP A 135 -11.07 -10.07 9.02
CA ASP A 135 -12.03 -11.19 8.96
C ASP A 135 -11.61 -12.30 7.98
N GLY A 136 -10.33 -12.64 7.97
CA GLY A 136 -9.78 -13.68 7.09
C GLY A 136 -9.62 -13.26 5.63
N ARG A 137 -9.73 -11.97 5.32
CA ARG A 137 -9.49 -11.42 3.98
C ARG A 137 -8.34 -10.42 4.00
N GLY A 138 -7.26 -10.73 3.31
CA GLY A 138 -6.08 -9.87 3.13
C GLY A 138 -6.07 -9.16 1.79
N ASN A 139 -4.88 -8.87 1.28
CA ASN A 139 -4.62 -8.18 0.03
C ASN A 139 -3.99 -9.12 -1.00
N TYR A 140 -4.08 -8.75 -2.28
CA TYR A 140 -3.36 -9.42 -3.35
C TYR A 140 -1.99 -8.77 -3.59
N TRP A 141 -0.97 -9.61 -3.77
CA TRP A 141 0.41 -9.20 -3.94
C TRP A 141 1.03 -9.90 -5.16
N SER A 142 1.35 -9.16 -6.21
CA SER A 142 1.86 -9.74 -7.46
C SER A 142 3.22 -10.44 -7.32
N ASP A 143 3.97 -10.13 -6.27
CA ASP A 143 5.30 -10.65 -5.97
C ASP A 143 5.29 -11.72 -4.87
N ASN A 144 4.11 -12.15 -4.40
CA ASN A 144 3.98 -13.23 -3.43
C ASN A 144 3.96 -14.59 -4.13
N PRO A 145 5.02 -15.42 -4.01
CA PRO A 145 5.06 -16.76 -4.59
C PRO A 145 4.28 -17.74 -3.69
N ALA A 146 2.96 -17.54 -3.60
CA ALA A 146 2.08 -18.31 -2.72
C ALA A 146 1.45 -19.53 -3.42
N PHE A 147 0.97 -20.45 -2.59
CA PHE A 147 0.15 -21.59 -2.97
C PHE A 147 -1.10 -21.61 -2.09
N ASP A 148 -2.15 -22.20 -2.63
CA ASP A 148 -3.43 -22.42 -1.99
C ASP A 148 -3.81 -23.87 -2.27
N LEU A 149 -3.58 -24.74 -1.28
CA LEU A 149 -3.76 -26.19 -1.42
C LEU A 149 -5.20 -26.63 -1.14
N ASP A 150 -5.97 -25.83 -0.41
CA ASP A 150 -7.37 -26.11 -0.08
C ASP A 150 -8.38 -25.41 -1.01
N ASP A 151 -7.89 -24.63 -1.98
CA ASP A 151 -8.63 -23.95 -3.05
C ASP A 151 -9.68 -22.97 -2.51
N ASN A 152 -9.33 -22.27 -1.43
CA ASN A 152 -10.23 -21.33 -0.76
C ASN A 152 -10.06 -19.86 -1.23
N GLY A 153 -9.10 -19.60 -2.12
CA GLY A 153 -8.76 -18.28 -2.67
C GLY A 153 -7.79 -17.45 -1.82
N ILE A 154 -7.27 -18.02 -0.72
CA ILE A 154 -6.35 -17.40 0.24
C ILE A 154 -5.06 -18.23 0.27
N ALA A 155 -3.91 -17.56 0.30
CA ALA A 155 -2.62 -18.21 0.43
C ALA A 155 -2.49 -18.93 1.77
N ASP A 156 -1.94 -20.15 1.75
CA ASP A 156 -1.69 -20.97 2.94
C ASP A 156 -0.64 -20.36 3.90
N GLN A 157 0.12 -19.37 3.44
CA GLN A 157 1.17 -18.71 4.22
C GLN A 157 0.95 -17.19 4.31
N PRO A 158 1.17 -16.59 5.51
CA PRO A 158 1.17 -15.15 5.67
C PRO A 158 2.25 -14.47 4.83
N TYR A 159 1.93 -13.32 4.26
CA TYR A 159 2.85 -12.49 3.50
C TYR A 159 3.38 -11.32 4.34
N ARG A 160 4.66 -10.96 4.18
CA ARG A 160 5.35 -9.91 4.95
C ARG A 160 6.11 -8.97 4.01
N PRO A 161 5.51 -7.83 3.59
CA PRO A 161 6.08 -6.99 2.52
C PRO A 161 7.24 -6.07 2.93
N ASN A 162 7.67 -6.09 4.21
CA ASN A 162 8.70 -5.16 4.71
C ASN A 162 9.48 -5.67 5.93
N ASP A 163 10.19 -6.77 5.77
CA ASP A 163 10.95 -7.39 6.86
C ASP A 163 12.22 -6.58 7.24
N MET A 164 13.02 -7.07 8.21
CA MET A 164 14.23 -6.34 8.60
C MET A 164 15.30 -6.31 7.50
N VAL A 165 15.31 -7.28 6.59
CA VAL A 165 16.23 -7.30 5.45
C VAL A 165 15.86 -6.15 4.51
N ASP A 166 14.58 -5.95 4.25
CA ASP A 166 14.10 -4.81 3.48
C ASP A 166 14.48 -3.49 4.15
N GLN A 167 14.26 -3.38 5.46
CA GLN A 167 14.66 -2.19 6.22
C GLN A 167 16.17 -1.94 6.18
N LEU A 168 16.98 -3.00 6.25
CA LEU A 168 18.44 -2.92 6.13
C LEU A 168 18.84 -2.42 4.75
N VAL A 169 18.24 -2.97 3.69
CA VAL A 169 18.49 -2.57 2.31
C VAL A 169 18.07 -1.12 2.07
N TRP A 170 16.97 -0.66 2.67
CA TRP A 170 16.55 0.74 2.58
C TRP A 170 17.53 1.69 3.28
N ARG A 171 18.06 1.31 4.45
CA ARG A 171 19.06 2.12 5.18
C ARG A 171 20.42 2.09 4.52
N HIS A 172 20.80 0.95 3.94
CA HIS A 172 22.09 0.70 3.31
C HIS A 172 21.90 0.06 1.94
N PRO A 173 21.69 0.86 0.87
CA PRO A 173 21.44 0.33 -0.47
C PRO A 173 22.51 -0.65 -1.00
N LEU A 174 23.77 -0.48 -0.58
CA LEU A 174 24.88 -1.39 -0.93
C LEU A 174 24.68 -2.83 -0.38
N ALA A 175 23.86 -3.01 0.66
CA ALA A 175 23.55 -4.32 1.22
C ALA A 175 22.83 -5.24 0.23
N LYS A 176 22.25 -4.71 -0.87
CA LYS A 176 21.67 -5.51 -1.96
C LYS A 176 22.67 -6.52 -2.54
N LEU A 177 23.97 -6.18 -2.56
CA LEU A 177 25.03 -7.06 -3.05
C LEU A 177 25.21 -8.33 -2.19
N LEU A 178 24.73 -8.29 -0.95
CA LEU A 178 24.91 -9.35 0.03
C LEU A 178 23.65 -10.20 0.20
N LEU A 179 22.57 -9.94 -0.53
CA LEU A 179 21.28 -10.61 -0.33
C LEU A 179 21.38 -12.14 -0.43
N ASN A 180 22.30 -12.67 -1.24
CA ASN A 180 22.51 -14.11 -1.39
C ASN A 180 23.64 -14.67 -0.51
N SER A 181 24.26 -13.83 0.34
CA SER A 181 25.34 -14.25 1.21
C SER A 181 24.84 -15.18 2.34
N PRO A 182 25.70 -16.08 2.87
CA PRO A 182 25.34 -16.93 4.00
C PRO A 182 24.85 -16.16 5.23
N ALA A 183 25.42 -14.97 5.49
CA ALA A 183 25.00 -14.12 6.60
C ALA A 183 23.53 -13.69 6.48
N MET A 184 23.08 -13.35 5.26
CA MET A 184 21.68 -12.98 5.02
C MET A 184 20.72 -14.18 5.11
N GLN A 185 21.18 -15.37 4.73
CA GLN A 185 20.39 -16.60 4.88
C GLN A 185 20.18 -16.94 6.37
N VAL A 186 21.24 -16.86 7.18
CA VAL A 186 21.15 -17.05 8.64
C VAL A 186 20.22 -16.03 9.28
N LEU A 187 20.29 -14.76 8.85
CA LEU A 187 19.39 -13.71 9.34
C LEU A 187 17.92 -14.01 9.02
N ARG A 188 17.60 -14.42 7.78
CA ARG A 188 16.23 -14.79 7.39
C ARG A 188 15.71 -16.02 8.12
N TRP A 189 16.55 -17.04 8.33
CA TRP A 189 16.19 -18.21 9.14
C TRP A 189 15.93 -17.81 10.61
N ALA A 190 16.80 -17.00 11.20
CA ALA A 190 16.59 -16.54 12.58
C ALA A 190 15.29 -15.74 12.72
N GLN A 191 14.90 -14.98 11.69
CA GLN A 191 13.64 -14.24 11.64
C GLN A 191 12.41 -15.14 11.51
N SER A 192 12.50 -16.28 10.81
CA SER A 192 11.40 -17.24 10.70
C SER A 192 11.21 -18.01 12.01
N GLU A 193 12.31 -18.39 12.66
CA GLU A 193 12.28 -19.16 13.92
C GLU A 193 11.99 -18.30 15.16
N PHE A 194 12.43 -17.04 15.16
CA PHE A 194 12.25 -16.11 16.28
C PHE A 194 11.53 -14.82 15.85
N PRO A 195 10.22 -14.88 15.57
CA PRO A 195 9.45 -13.71 15.15
C PRO A 195 9.51 -12.53 16.14
N SER A 196 9.77 -12.79 17.43
CA SER A 196 9.91 -11.75 18.47
C SER A 196 11.11 -10.80 18.25
N LEU A 197 12.06 -11.14 17.37
CA LEU A 197 13.21 -10.30 17.04
C LEU A 197 12.91 -9.22 15.99
N HIS A 198 11.75 -9.26 15.31
CA HIS A 198 11.42 -8.20 14.35
C HIS A 198 11.11 -6.88 15.08
N PRO A 199 11.66 -5.74 14.63
CA PRO A 199 11.34 -4.42 15.17
C PRO A 199 9.98 -3.93 14.66
N GLY A 200 8.96 -4.79 14.56
CA GLY A 200 7.68 -4.51 13.90
C GLY A 200 7.72 -4.67 12.38
N GLY A 201 6.56 -4.50 11.73
CA GLY A 201 6.38 -4.74 10.30
C GLY A 201 4.91 -4.95 9.94
N VAL A 202 4.61 -4.99 8.64
CA VAL A 202 3.30 -5.43 8.16
C VAL A 202 3.32 -6.95 8.02
N THR A 203 2.23 -7.58 8.43
CA THR A 203 1.90 -8.96 8.09
C THR A 203 0.50 -8.96 7.49
N ASP A 204 0.35 -9.67 6.38
CA ASP A 204 -0.95 -10.02 5.83
C ASP A 204 -1.15 -11.51 6.09
N SER A 205 -2.03 -11.81 7.04
CA SER A 205 -2.29 -13.19 7.49
C SER A 205 -3.22 -13.97 6.58
N ALA A 206 -3.89 -13.32 5.63
CA ALA A 206 -4.78 -13.97 4.67
C ALA A 206 -4.60 -13.42 3.25
N PRO A 207 -3.39 -13.53 2.65
CA PRO A 207 -3.12 -12.97 1.33
C PRO A 207 -4.03 -13.58 0.28
N LEU A 208 -4.58 -12.77 -0.61
CA LEU A 208 -5.46 -13.25 -1.68
C LEU A 208 -4.67 -13.87 -2.82
N MET A 209 -5.16 -14.98 -3.37
CA MET A 209 -4.59 -15.65 -4.55
C MET A 209 -4.91 -14.94 -5.86
N SER A 210 -6.00 -14.16 -5.88
CA SER A 210 -6.42 -13.34 -7.01
C SER A 210 -7.06 -12.04 -6.52
N PHE A 211 -7.13 -11.05 -7.40
CA PHE A 211 -7.89 -9.83 -7.17
C PHE A 211 -8.97 -9.69 -8.24
N ASP A 212 -10.15 -9.23 -7.85
CA ASP A 212 -11.22 -8.92 -8.79
C ASP A 212 -11.02 -7.51 -9.34
N HIS A 213 -10.86 -7.39 -10.66
CA HIS A 213 -10.81 -6.08 -11.31
C HIS A 213 -12.04 -5.86 -12.21
N ALA A 214 -12.91 -4.94 -11.80
CA ALA A 214 -14.08 -4.51 -12.57
C ALA A 214 -13.76 -3.86 -13.94
N GLY A 215 -12.46 -3.68 -14.25
CA GLY A 215 -11.97 -3.16 -15.53
C GLY A 215 -11.53 -4.22 -16.55
N ASP A 216 -11.26 -5.46 -16.12
CA ASP A 216 -10.65 -6.50 -16.99
C ASP A 216 -11.69 -7.29 -17.80
N LYS A 217 -12.99 -7.13 -17.49
CA LYS A 217 -14.10 -7.77 -18.22
C LYS A 217 -14.49 -7.06 -19.54
N ARG A 218 -13.64 -6.20 -20.10
CA ARG A 218 -13.95 -5.47 -21.35
C ARG A 218 -13.13 -5.89 -22.57
N ASP A 219 -12.12 -6.74 -22.41
CA ASP A 219 -11.23 -7.15 -23.51
C ASP A 219 -11.25 -8.68 -23.74
N GLY A 220 -12.46 -9.26 -23.82
CA GLY A 220 -12.70 -10.65 -24.22
C GLY A 220 -13.73 -10.74 -25.34
#